data_AF-A0A7L3UTG7-F1
#
_entry.id   AF-A0A7L3UTG7-F1
#
_cell.length_a   1.000
_cell.length_b   1.000
_cell.length_c   1.000
_cell.angle_alpha   90.00
_cell.angle_beta   90.00
_cell.angle_gamma   90.00
#
_symmetry.space_group_name_H-M   'P 1'
#
loop_
_entity.id
_entity.type
_entity.pdbx_description
1 polymer ?
#
loop_
_entity_poly.entity_id
_entity_poly.type
_entity_poly.pdbx_seq_one_letter_code
_entity_poly.pdbx_strand_id
1 'polypeptide(L)'
;VLLAIGRDACTRNIGLQTIGVKINEKNGKVPVNDEEQTNVPYVYAIGDILDGKLELTPVAIQAGRLLAQRLYGGSSKKCDYINVPTTVFTPLEYGSCGYPEQKAIDEYGEQNLEV
;
A
#
# COMPACT_ATOMS: atom_id res chain seq x y z
N VAL A 1 -2.25 -23.21 -20.15
CA VAL A 1 -1.19 -22.21 -19.84
C VAL A 1 -1.77 -21.24 -18.82
N LEU A 2 -1.11 -21.03 -17.67
CA LEU A 2 -1.51 -20.07 -16.64
C LEU A 2 -0.48 -18.92 -16.64
N LEU A 3 -0.94 -17.68 -16.73
CA LEU A 3 -0.09 -16.48 -16.74
C LEU A 3 -0.44 -15.62 -15.52
N ALA A 4 0.55 -15.38 -14.66
CA ALA A 4 0.44 -14.57 -13.45
C ALA A 4 1.70 -13.71 -13.28
N ILE A 5 1.90 -12.75 -14.19
CA ILE A 5 3.14 -11.95 -14.33
C ILE A 5 3.05 -10.54 -13.75
N GLY A 6 1.97 -10.22 -13.05
CA GLY A 6 1.69 -8.90 -12.49
C GLY A 6 0.20 -8.58 -12.48
N ARG A 7 -0.13 -7.40 -11.94
CA ARG A 7 -1.48 -6.84 -11.86
C ARG A 7 -1.42 -5.35 -12.24
N ASP A 8 -2.46 -4.86 -12.88
CA ASP A 8 -2.64 -3.44 -13.18
C ASP A 8 -3.71 -2.82 -12.28
N ALA A 9 -3.51 -1.57 -11.88
CA ALA A 9 -4.49 -0.83 -11.09
C ALA A 9 -5.71 -0.42 -11.95
N CYS A 10 -6.92 -0.65 -11.43
CA CYS A 10 -8.18 -0.28 -12.08
C CYS A 10 -8.51 1.22 -11.92
N THR A 11 -7.62 2.09 -12.36
CA THR A 11 -7.73 3.57 -12.20
C THR A 11 -7.95 4.29 -13.51
N ARG A 12 -7.71 3.61 -14.64
CA ARG A 12 -8.02 4.12 -15.98
C ARG A 12 -9.50 3.88 -16.28
N ASN A 13 -10.10 4.78 -17.06
CA ASN A 13 -11.49 4.69 -17.54
C ASN A 13 -12.60 4.71 -16.45
N ILE A 14 -12.30 5.22 -15.25
CA ILE A 14 -13.30 5.43 -14.17
C ILE A 14 -13.58 6.93 -13.91
N GLY A 15 -13.10 7.82 -14.78
CA GLY A 15 -13.39 9.26 -14.70
C GLY A 15 -12.50 10.08 -13.76
N LEU A 16 -11.40 9.52 -13.22
CA LEU A 16 -10.48 10.24 -12.33
C LEU A 16 -9.94 11.55 -12.94
N GLN A 17 -9.64 11.53 -14.24
CA GLN A 17 -9.16 12.71 -14.96
C GLN A 17 -10.18 13.85 -14.95
N THR A 18 -11.47 13.54 -15.08
CA THR A 18 -12.57 14.53 -15.12
C THR A 18 -12.70 15.28 -13.80
N ILE A 19 -12.38 14.62 -12.68
CA ILE A 19 -12.40 15.23 -11.34
C ILE A 19 -11.02 15.71 -10.87
N GLY A 20 -9.98 15.60 -11.72
CA GLY A 20 -8.64 16.10 -11.45
C GLY A 20 -7.79 15.25 -10.50
N VAL A 21 -8.15 13.98 -10.25
CA VAL A 21 -7.32 13.06 -9.47
C VAL A 21 -6.11 12.64 -10.31
N LYS A 22 -4.90 12.85 -9.76
CA LYS A 22 -3.64 12.46 -10.38
C LYS A 22 -3.38 10.96 -10.16
N ILE A 23 -2.84 10.32 -11.18
CA ILE A 23 -2.33 8.95 -11.10
C ILE A 23 -0.86 8.94 -11.53
N ASN A 24 -0.09 7.98 -11.04
CA ASN A 24 1.24 7.70 -11.54
C ASN A 24 1.11 6.97 -12.88
N GLU A 25 1.46 7.66 -13.97
CA GLU A 25 1.30 7.12 -15.34
C GLU A 25 2.10 5.84 -15.60
N LYS A 26 3.19 5.59 -14.84
CA LYS A 26 4.04 4.42 -15.02
C LYS A 26 3.37 3.12 -14.53
N ASN A 27 2.67 3.16 -13.40
CA ASN A 27 2.08 1.98 -12.77
C ASN A 27 0.55 2.06 -12.60
N GLY A 28 -0.07 3.18 -13.00
CA GLY A 28 -1.51 3.44 -12.86
C GLY A 28 -1.97 3.67 -11.42
N LYS A 29 -1.09 3.72 -10.42
CA LYS A 29 -1.49 3.85 -9.01
C LYS A 29 -1.79 5.30 -8.63
N VAL A 30 -2.55 5.49 -7.56
CA VAL A 30 -2.94 6.80 -7.04
C VAL A 30 -1.97 7.22 -5.93
N PRO A 31 -1.21 8.31 -6.11
CA PRO A 31 -0.43 8.90 -5.02
C PRO A 31 -1.36 9.52 -3.98
N VAL A 32 -1.09 9.26 -2.71
CA VAL A 32 -1.85 9.78 -1.57
C VAL A 32 -0.91 10.30 -0.49
N ASN A 33 -1.44 11.12 0.42
CA ASN A 33 -0.76 11.45 1.67
C ASN A 33 -0.84 10.29 2.70
N ASP A 34 -0.39 10.53 3.92
CA ASP A 34 -0.41 9.54 5.02
C ASP A 34 -1.81 9.31 5.64
N GLU A 35 -2.85 9.95 5.09
CA GLU A 35 -4.26 9.79 5.50
C GLU A 35 -5.14 9.25 4.38
N GLU A 36 -4.53 8.66 3.34
CA GLU A 36 -5.22 8.09 2.17
C GLU A 36 -5.91 9.14 1.28
N GLN A 37 -5.65 10.43 1.49
CA GLN A 37 -6.21 11.52 0.70
C GLN A 37 -5.42 11.72 -0.60
N THR A 38 -6.15 11.86 -1.71
CA THR A 38 -5.56 12.19 -3.01
C THR A 38 -5.23 13.69 -3.10
N ASN A 39 -4.76 14.15 -4.26
CA ASN A 39 -4.61 15.59 -4.51
C ASN A 39 -5.95 16.36 -4.57
N VAL A 40 -7.09 15.66 -4.64
CA VAL A 40 -8.43 16.25 -4.60
C VAL A 40 -8.98 16.07 -3.18
N PRO A 41 -9.24 17.14 -2.41
CA PRO A 41 -9.47 17.05 -0.97
C PRO A 41 -10.62 16.16 -0.51
N TYR A 42 -11.63 15.97 -1.36
CA TYR A 42 -12.82 15.15 -1.07
C TYR A 42 -12.73 13.74 -1.66
N VAL A 43 -11.59 13.34 -2.23
CA VAL A 43 -11.38 12.01 -2.83
C VAL A 43 -10.23 11.30 -2.10
N TYR A 44 -10.50 10.06 -1.74
CA TYR A 44 -9.58 9.18 -1.02
C TYR A 44 -9.40 7.87 -1.80
N ALA A 45 -8.27 7.20 -1.62
CA ALA A 45 -7.95 5.92 -2.23
C ALA A 45 -7.41 4.95 -1.17
N ILE A 46 -7.76 3.67 -1.25
CA ILE A 46 -7.31 2.63 -0.30
C ILE A 46 -7.00 1.32 -1.04
N GLY A 47 -6.16 0.47 -0.43
CA GLY A 47 -5.82 -0.85 -0.96
C GLY A 47 -4.85 -0.81 -2.13
N ASP A 48 -4.93 -1.81 -3.02
CA ASP A 48 -3.92 -2.09 -4.05
C ASP A 48 -3.64 -0.91 -5.01
N ILE A 49 -4.59 0.02 -5.16
CA ILE A 49 -4.44 1.20 -6.03
C ILE A 49 -3.49 2.26 -5.45
N LEU A 50 -3.05 2.14 -4.19
CA LEU A 50 -2.16 3.11 -3.57
C LEU A 50 -0.72 2.99 -4.09
N ASP A 51 -0.15 4.11 -4.53
CA ASP A 51 1.23 4.15 -5.00
C ASP A 51 2.22 3.96 -3.84
N GLY A 52 3.16 3.02 -4.01
CA GLY A 52 4.17 2.71 -2.99
C GLY A 52 3.67 2.04 -1.70
N LYS A 53 2.43 1.52 -1.66
CA LYS A 53 1.88 0.77 -0.50
C LYS A 53 1.72 -0.73 -0.81
N LEU A 54 1.51 -1.51 0.24
CA LEU A 54 1.40 -2.98 0.19
C LEU A 54 0.05 -3.43 -0.37
N GLU A 55 0.07 -4.41 -1.28
CA GLU A 55 -1.11 -5.06 -1.88
C GLU A 55 -1.59 -6.25 -1.04
N LEU A 56 -2.00 -5.98 0.20
CA LEU A 56 -2.44 -7.01 1.15
C LEU A 56 -3.85 -6.72 1.65
N THR A 57 -4.70 -7.75 1.68
CA THR A 57 -6.10 -7.62 2.10
C THR A 57 -6.26 -7.04 3.52
N PRO A 58 -5.50 -7.50 4.55
CA PRO A 58 -5.62 -6.91 5.88
C PRO A 58 -5.27 -5.41 5.93
N VAL A 59 -4.30 -4.98 5.11
CA VAL A 59 -3.90 -3.58 5.01
C VAL A 59 -5.02 -2.74 4.42
N ALA A 60 -5.65 -3.20 3.33
CA ALA A 60 -6.77 -2.50 2.70
C ALA A 60 -7.97 -2.36 3.67
N ILE A 61 -8.28 -3.42 4.42
CA ILE A 61 -9.35 -3.42 5.44
C ILE A 61 -9.04 -2.40 6.54
N GLN A 62 -7.80 -2.42 7.07
CA GLN A 62 -7.38 -1.52 8.13
C GLN A 62 -7.38 -0.05 7.68
N ALA A 63 -6.84 0.24 6.50
CA ALA A 63 -6.85 1.58 5.90
C ALA A 63 -8.28 2.09 5.73
N GLY A 64 -9.18 1.30 5.14
CA GLY A 64 -10.58 1.68 4.97
C GLY A 64 -11.32 1.92 6.29
N ARG A 65 -11.12 1.05 7.28
CA ARG A 65 -11.72 1.21 8.61
C ARG A 65 -11.24 2.47 9.31
N LEU A 66 -9.92 2.72 9.31
CA LEU A 66 -9.34 3.88 9.96
C LEU A 66 -9.71 5.18 9.24
N LEU A 67 -9.75 5.17 7.91
CA LEU A 67 -10.24 6.31 7.12
C LEU A 67 -11.68 6.66 7.49
N ALA A 68 -12.59 5.69 7.53
CA ALA A 68 -13.98 5.93 7.93
C ALA A 68 -14.08 6.49 9.37
N GLN A 69 -13.25 6.00 10.28
CA GLN A 69 -13.17 6.54 11.65
C GLN A 69 -12.64 7.97 11.71
N ARG A 70 -11.71 8.36 10.83
CA ARG A 70 -11.25 9.75 10.73
C ARG A 70 -12.32 10.67 10.15
N LEU A 71 -12.99 10.25 9.08
CA LEU A 71 -14.01 11.05 8.40
C LEU A 71 -15.28 11.26 9.24
N TYR A 72 -15.73 10.21 9.94
CA TYR A 72 -17.06 10.21 10.57
C TYR A 72 -17.06 9.87 12.07
N GLY A 73 -15.94 9.35 12.59
CA GLY A 73 -15.83 8.91 13.98
C GLY A 73 -15.00 9.83 14.87
N GLY A 74 -14.49 10.95 14.35
CA GLY A 74 -13.64 11.89 15.10
C GLY A 74 -12.28 11.34 15.52
N SER A 75 -11.83 10.23 14.91
CA SER A 75 -10.51 9.65 15.18
C SER A 75 -9.41 10.44 14.48
N SER A 76 -8.20 10.39 15.03
CA SER A 76 -6.97 10.85 14.37
C SER A 76 -6.04 9.69 13.97
N LYS A 77 -6.48 8.43 14.15
CA LYS A 77 -5.62 7.26 13.96
C LYS A 77 -5.39 6.98 12.47
N LYS A 78 -4.11 6.92 12.07
CA LYS A 78 -3.66 6.59 10.71
C LYS A 78 -3.34 5.10 10.56
N CYS A 79 -3.33 4.62 9.32
CA CYS A 79 -2.89 3.26 9.03
C CYS A 79 -1.36 3.21 9.11
N ASP A 80 -0.83 2.25 9.87
CA ASP A 80 0.60 1.96 9.89
C ASP A 80 0.92 0.96 8.78
N TYR A 81 1.82 1.33 7.89
CA TYR A 81 2.25 0.52 6.75
C TYR A 81 3.66 -0.07 6.96
N ILE A 82 4.28 0.19 8.11
CA ILE A 82 5.60 -0.28 8.46
C ILE A 82 5.48 -1.67 9.11
N ASN A 83 6.41 -2.57 8.80
CA ASN A 83 6.50 -3.91 9.40
C ASN A 83 5.17 -4.69 9.36
N VAL A 84 4.45 -4.61 8.24
CA VAL A 84 3.26 -5.44 8.03
C VAL A 84 3.72 -6.88 7.72
N PRO A 85 3.26 -7.88 8.47
CA PRO A 85 3.61 -9.27 8.22
C PRO A 85 2.98 -9.77 6.92
N THR A 86 3.69 -10.64 6.20
CA THR A 86 3.23 -11.27 4.97
C THR A 86 3.60 -12.75 4.94
N THR A 87 2.80 -13.55 4.24
CA THR A 87 3.05 -14.99 4.04
C THR A 87 2.81 -15.37 2.57
N VAL A 88 3.75 -16.12 2.01
CA VAL A 88 3.62 -16.76 0.69
C VAL A 88 3.22 -18.23 0.90
N PHE A 89 2.07 -18.62 0.35
CA PHE A 89 1.47 -19.95 0.52
C PHE A 89 1.93 -20.96 -0.54
N THR A 90 3.24 -21.18 -0.60
CA THR A 90 3.83 -22.30 -1.35
C THR A 90 3.65 -23.63 -0.59
N PRO A 91 3.91 -24.80 -1.20
CA PRO A 91 3.85 -26.09 -0.49
C PRO A 91 4.68 -26.15 0.79
N LEU A 92 5.78 -25.40 0.85
CA LEU A 92 6.45 -25.00 2.08
C LEU A 92 6.20 -23.51 2.26
N GLU A 93 5.43 -23.13 3.27
CA GLU A 93 5.05 -21.74 3.49
C GLU A 93 6.26 -20.87 3.89
N TYR A 94 6.24 -19.60 3.49
CA TYR A 94 7.25 -18.62 3.86
C TYR A 94 6.59 -17.38 4.45
N GLY A 95 6.84 -17.12 5.73
CA GLY A 95 6.39 -15.92 6.43
C GLY A 95 7.54 -14.95 6.68
N SER A 96 7.27 -13.65 6.60
CA SER A 96 8.25 -12.61 6.94
C SER A 96 7.57 -11.34 7.47
N CYS A 97 8.34 -10.54 8.21
CA CYS A 97 7.93 -9.24 8.72
C CYS A 97 9.16 -8.35 8.86
N GLY A 98 9.09 -7.12 8.34
CA GLY A 98 10.20 -6.16 8.38
C GLY A 98 11.11 -6.23 7.16
N TYR A 99 12.38 -5.86 7.35
CA TYR A 99 13.36 -5.76 6.26
C TYR A 99 13.84 -7.14 5.81
N PRO A 100 13.99 -7.37 4.49
CA PRO A 100 14.86 -8.43 4.03
C PRO A 100 16.32 -8.08 4.36
N GLU A 101 17.14 -9.09 4.65
CA GLU A 101 18.54 -8.95 5.08
C GLU A 101 19.32 -7.95 4.23
N GLN A 102 19.29 -8.10 2.89
CA GLN A 102 19.99 -7.18 1.99
C GLN A 102 19.56 -5.71 2.18
N LYS A 103 18.26 -5.43 2.35
CA LYS A 103 17.80 -4.06 2.60
C LYS A 103 18.21 -3.55 3.98
N ALA A 104 18.26 -4.44 4.97
CA ALA A 104 18.77 -4.07 6.29
C ALA A 104 20.26 -3.69 6.21
N ILE A 105 21.05 -4.42 5.42
CA ILE A 105 22.46 -4.10 5.16
C ILE A 105 22.57 -2.75 4.44
N ASP A 106 21.76 -2.51 3.42
CA ASP A 106 21.78 -1.26 2.67
C ASP A 106 21.41 -0.05 3.54
N GLU A 107 20.45 -0.21 4.47
CA GLU A 107 19.95 0.86 5.34
C GLU A 107 20.85 1.11 6.56
N TYR A 108 21.36 0.04 7.19
CA TYR A 108 22.04 0.11 8.48
C TYR A 108 23.54 -0.20 8.43
N GLY A 109 24.03 -0.81 7.35
CA GLY A 109 25.39 -1.32 7.23
C GLY A 109 25.57 -2.67 7.94
N GLU A 110 26.24 -3.61 7.29
CA GLU A 110 26.42 -5.00 7.76
C GLU A 110 26.99 -5.09 9.18
N GLN A 111 27.98 -4.25 9.50
CA GLN A 111 28.62 -4.21 10.82
C GLN A 111 27.70 -3.82 11.98
N ASN A 112 26.52 -3.27 11.66
CA ASN A 112 25.53 -2.82 12.64
C ASN A 112 24.34 -3.78 12.75
N LEU A 113 24.38 -4.94 12.08
CA LEU A 113 23.33 -5.95 12.13
C LEU A 113 23.76 -7.13 12.99
N GLU A 114 22.81 -7.65 13.77
CA GLU A 114 22.89 -8.94 14.45
C GLU A 114 21.95 -9.89 13.71
N VAL A 115 22.49 -10.98 13.15
CA VAL A 115 21.78 -11.97 12.32
C VAL A 115 21.76 -13.32 13.03
#